data_AF-A0A1Y1WZY0-F1
#
_entry.id   AF-A0A1Y1WZY0-F1
#
_cell.length_a   1.000
_cell.length_b   1.000
_cell.length_c   1.000
_cell.angle_alpha   90.00
_cell.angle_beta   90.00
_cell.angle_gamma   90.00
#
_symmetry.space_group_name_H-M   'P 1'
#
loop_
_entity.id
_entity.type
_entity.pdbx_description
1 polymer ?
#
loop_
_entity_poly.entity_id
_entity_poly.type
_entity_poly.pdbx_seq_one_letter_code
_entity_poly.pdbx_strand_id
1 'polypeptide(L)'
;MKYILGLFLTILYLSSQIEAQTVVYPKCMKCKVYAISKDGTLWGWENNNYCRIRKKSCGYATATESSASASSSKTTTNKVTVVKKTTKLTTTKRTKKSTSKVATNNKEATKVKPTTNTTTATITTFETDAQGNKICNGCVVTATGGSNDLWGWESETSCIIDLKKCEGKIDNEKAGLKDDGAAAANHKKDSQGNFICNGCDVTATGSEGVSLWGWEDNASCIIDNVKCNISVSPKTEKPSSPLLRGQDGILICSTCEYTLKMEDTTLWNEENGEKCRVIGSRCNINTTPHPWCTGCIVTGTGADGALYGWEMQASCLINEISCGLYVPGENDPQDPRFAKTNNSYNNNKDKKVLKWADLNEMSFGIQKCPTLVIKLLSFTEPPDYLEPYLLS
;
A
#
# COMPACT_ATOMS: atom_id res chain seq x y z
N MET A 1 11.89 16.02 -62.85
CA MET A 1 11.06 15.98 -61.61
C MET A 1 9.55 16.04 -61.90
N LYS A 2 9.02 15.37 -62.93
CA LYS A 2 7.56 15.35 -63.21
C LYS A 2 6.83 14.09 -62.72
N TYR A 3 7.58 13.04 -62.36
CA TYR A 3 7.02 11.75 -61.94
C TYR A 3 6.74 11.63 -60.43
N ILE A 4 7.31 12.52 -59.60
CA ILE A 4 7.18 12.46 -58.13
C ILE A 4 5.80 12.97 -57.69
N LEU A 5 5.22 13.96 -58.39
CA LEU A 5 3.91 14.52 -58.02
C LEU A 5 2.75 13.55 -58.29
N GLY A 6 2.89 12.68 -59.31
CA GLY A 6 1.86 11.69 -59.65
C GLY A 6 1.73 10.57 -58.61
N LEU A 7 2.84 10.18 -57.97
CA LEU A 7 2.85 9.11 -56.97
C LEU A 7 2.18 9.56 -55.65
N PHE A 8 2.32 10.84 -55.27
CA PHE A 8 1.68 11.36 -54.07
C PHE A 8 0.16 11.48 -54.21
N LEU A 9 -0.34 11.82 -55.41
CA LEU A 9 -1.77 11.92 -55.69
C LEU A 9 -2.47 10.55 -55.70
N THR A 10 -1.79 9.48 -56.15
CA THR A 10 -2.37 8.13 -56.10
C THR A 10 -2.39 7.55 -54.69
N ILE A 11 -1.39 7.84 -53.85
CA ILE A 11 -1.36 7.41 -52.45
C ILE A 11 -2.49 8.09 -51.64
N LEU A 12 -2.75 9.38 -51.86
CA LEU A 12 -3.86 10.09 -51.20
C LEU A 12 -5.25 9.56 -51.62
N TYR A 13 -5.40 9.08 -52.85
CA TYR A 13 -6.67 8.51 -53.32
C TYR A 13 -6.94 7.10 -52.77
N LEU A 14 -5.89 6.34 -52.43
CA LEU A 14 -6.02 5.03 -51.81
C LEU A 14 -6.37 5.10 -50.32
N SER A 15 -6.03 6.20 -49.63
CA SER A 15 -6.32 6.38 -48.20
C SER A 15 -7.80 6.70 -47.90
N SER A 16 -8.61 7.12 -48.88
CA SER A 16 -10.00 7.52 -48.66
C SER A 16 -11.03 6.39 -48.75
N GLN A 17 -10.61 5.16 -49.05
CA GLN A 17 -11.50 4.00 -49.23
C GLN A 17 -11.50 3.04 -48.02
N ILE A 18 -10.96 3.45 -46.87
CA ILE A 18 -11.07 2.65 -45.64
C ILE A 18 -12.44 2.93 -45.01
N GLU A 19 -13.48 2.29 -45.55
CA GLU A 19 -14.77 2.20 -44.86
C GLU A 19 -14.54 1.53 -43.51
N ALA A 20 -14.80 2.26 -42.42
CA ALA A 20 -14.69 1.76 -41.08
C ALA A 20 -15.60 0.54 -40.92
N GLN A 21 -15.01 -0.66 -40.88
CA GLN A 21 -15.76 -1.86 -40.58
C GLN A 21 -16.34 -1.72 -39.19
N THR A 22 -17.67 -1.66 -39.10
CA THR A 22 -18.36 -1.60 -37.82
C THR A 22 -18.10 -2.91 -37.09
N VAL A 23 -17.23 -2.88 -36.08
CA VAL A 23 -16.94 -4.05 -35.25
C VAL A 23 -18.22 -4.44 -34.50
N VAL A 24 -18.78 -5.60 -34.82
CA VAL A 24 -19.99 -6.12 -34.18
C VAL A 24 -19.58 -6.88 -32.93
N TYR A 25 -19.76 -6.25 -31.76
CA TYR A 25 -19.49 -6.90 -30.48
C TYR A 25 -20.65 -7.81 -30.05
N PRO A 26 -20.37 -9.00 -29.49
CA PRO A 26 -21.40 -9.88 -28.94
C PRO A 26 -22.09 -9.24 -27.73
N LYS A 27 -23.30 -9.69 -27.40
CA LYS A 27 -24.07 -9.21 -26.24
C LYS A 27 -23.76 -10.07 -25.02
N CYS A 28 -23.63 -9.44 -23.84
CA CYS A 28 -23.45 -10.20 -22.60
C CYS A 28 -24.75 -10.89 -22.17
N MET A 29 -24.63 -12.09 -21.60
CA MET A 29 -25.74 -12.84 -21.00
C MET A 29 -25.95 -12.47 -19.52
N LYS A 30 -24.89 -12.10 -18.80
CA LYS A 30 -24.91 -11.64 -17.40
C LYS A 30 -24.74 -10.13 -17.34
N CYS A 31 -25.15 -9.58 -16.21
CA CYS A 31 -25.24 -8.15 -15.97
C CYS A 31 -24.12 -7.62 -15.08
N LYS A 32 -22.91 -8.17 -15.23
CA LYS A 32 -21.75 -7.72 -14.47
C LYS A 32 -20.99 -6.69 -15.29
N VAL A 33 -21.06 -5.43 -14.88
CA VAL A 33 -20.36 -4.31 -15.52
C VAL A 33 -18.88 -4.34 -15.13
N TYR A 34 -18.01 -4.23 -16.13
CA TYR A 34 -16.56 -4.11 -15.97
C TYR A 34 -16.04 -2.74 -16.42
N ALA A 35 -16.68 -2.14 -17.43
CA ALA A 35 -16.32 -0.82 -17.93
C ALA A 35 -17.55 -0.06 -18.46
N ILE A 36 -17.44 1.27 -18.52
CA ILE A 36 -18.43 2.18 -19.07
C ILE A 36 -17.74 3.04 -20.12
N SER A 37 -18.26 3.04 -21.35
CA SER A 37 -17.76 3.86 -22.45
C SER A 37 -18.32 5.28 -22.37
N LYS A 38 -17.69 6.24 -23.07
CA LYS A 38 -18.07 7.68 -23.10
C LYS A 38 -19.52 7.91 -23.54
N ASP A 39 -20.04 7.06 -24.42
CA ASP A 39 -21.43 7.07 -24.87
C ASP A 39 -22.42 6.48 -23.82
N GLY A 40 -21.93 6.16 -22.62
CA GLY A 40 -22.71 5.52 -21.56
C GLY A 40 -23.06 4.06 -21.85
N THR A 41 -22.35 3.42 -22.80
CA THR A 41 -22.48 1.99 -23.05
C THR A 41 -21.77 1.19 -21.96
N LEU A 42 -22.48 0.21 -21.41
CA LEU A 42 -21.94 -0.70 -20.40
C LEU A 42 -21.29 -1.91 -21.07
N TRP A 43 -20.11 -2.29 -20.60
CA TRP A 43 -19.33 -3.42 -21.12
C TRP A 43 -19.13 -4.48 -20.03
N GLY A 44 -19.21 -5.73 -20.46
CA GLY A 44 -18.93 -6.90 -19.63
C GLY A 44 -17.86 -7.78 -20.26
N TRP A 45 -17.42 -8.77 -19.49
CA TRP A 45 -16.45 -9.77 -19.92
C TRP A 45 -17.03 -11.17 -19.76
N GLU A 46 -17.29 -11.85 -20.88
CA GLU A 46 -17.86 -13.20 -20.91
C GLU A 46 -17.26 -14.01 -22.05
N ASN A 47 -17.07 -15.32 -21.84
CA ASN A 47 -16.53 -16.23 -22.86
C ASN A 47 -15.24 -15.70 -23.52
N ASN A 48 -14.34 -15.12 -22.70
CA ASN A 48 -13.07 -14.51 -23.12
C ASN A 48 -13.20 -13.40 -24.16
N ASN A 49 -14.35 -12.74 -24.25
CA ASN A 49 -14.55 -11.60 -25.15
C ASN A 49 -15.25 -10.45 -24.43
N TYR A 50 -14.94 -9.23 -24.86
CA TYR A 50 -15.73 -8.07 -24.50
C TYR A 50 -17.12 -8.19 -25.13
N CYS A 51 -18.14 -7.92 -24.31
CA CYS A 51 -19.51 -7.94 -24.76
C CYS A 51 -20.24 -6.68 -24.31
N ARG A 52 -21.22 -6.24 -25.10
CA ARG A 52 -22.03 -5.07 -24.80
C ARG A 52 -23.22 -5.46 -23.92
N ILE A 53 -23.37 -4.84 -22.77
CA ILE A 53 -24.50 -5.06 -21.85
C ILE A 53 -25.68 -4.19 -22.29
N ARG A 54 -26.85 -4.80 -22.47
CA ARG A 54 -28.07 -4.04 -22.78
C ARG A 54 -28.67 -3.46 -21.51
N LYS A 55 -28.81 -2.13 -21.45
CA LYS A 55 -29.46 -1.42 -20.31
C LYS A 55 -30.83 -2.03 -19.94
N LYS A 56 -31.62 -2.47 -20.93
CA LYS A 56 -32.95 -3.06 -20.70
C LYS A 56 -32.96 -4.48 -20.12
N SER A 57 -31.94 -5.30 -20.35
CA SER A 57 -31.96 -6.72 -19.92
C SER A 57 -31.55 -6.92 -18.47
N CYS A 58 -30.93 -5.91 -17.86
CA CYS A 58 -30.24 -6.08 -16.58
C CYS A 58 -30.97 -5.54 -15.36
N GLY A 59 -32.24 -5.15 -15.49
CA GLY A 59 -33.05 -4.72 -14.35
C GLY A 59 -32.48 -3.53 -13.57
N TYR A 60 -31.49 -2.82 -14.13
CA TYR A 60 -31.00 -1.56 -13.58
C TYR A 60 -32.11 -0.54 -13.76
N ALA A 61 -33.04 -0.52 -12.80
CA ALA A 61 -33.89 0.63 -12.56
C ALA A 61 -32.94 1.78 -12.24
N THR A 62 -32.73 2.63 -13.24
CA THR A 62 -32.10 3.93 -13.03
C THR A 62 -33.04 4.68 -12.10
N ALA A 63 -32.64 4.84 -10.84
CA ALA A 63 -33.29 5.79 -9.94
C ALA A 63 -32.97 7.19 -10.48
N THR A 64 -33.81 7.66 -11.39
CA THR A 64 -33.84 9.05 -11.84
C THR A 64 -35.22 9.56 -11.50
N GLU A 65 -35.26 10.53 -10.59
CA GLU A 65 -36.45 11.22 -10.13
C GLU A 65 -37.26 11.73 -11.32
N SER A 66 -38.52 11.29 -11.43
CA SER A 66 -39.61 12.09 -12.01
C SER A 66 -40.96 11.55 -11.53
N SER A 67 -41.79 12.51 -11.18
CA SER A 67 -43.12 12.45 -10.62
C SER A 67 -44.17 11.73 -11.49
N ALA A 68 -45.20 11.26 -10.78
CA ALA A 68 -46.60 11.07 -11.20
C ALA A 68 -47.01 9.76 -11.93
N SER A 69 -47.80 8.98 -11.17
CA SER A 69 -49.12 8.42 -11.53
C SER A 69 -49.25 6.88 -11.58
N ALA A 70 -49.85 6.38 -10.50
CA ALA A 70 -50.88 5.33 -10.41
C ALA A 70 -50.74 4.03 -11.22
N SER A 71 -50.70 2.89 -10.51
CA SER A 71 -51.86 1.97 -10.45
C SER A 71 -51.52 0.60 -9.82
N SER A 72 -52.36 0.21 -8.85
CA SER A 72 -52.87 -1.14 -8.58
C SER A 72 -51.92 -2.30 -8.23
N SER A 73 -51.74 -2.51 -6.92
CA SER A 73 -52.19 -3.69 -6.16
C SER A 73 -52.07 -5.10 -6.77
N LYS A 74 -51.23 -5.95 -6.15
CA LYS A 74 -51.70 -7.23 -5.57
C LYS A 74 -50.69 -7.82 -4.59
N THR A 75 -51.11 -7.86 -3.34
CA THR A 75 -50.51 -8.50 -2.18
C THR A 75 -50.57 -10.03 -2.31
N THR A 76 -49.44 -10.72 -2.13
CA THR A 76 -49.44 -12.15 -1.77
C THR A 76 -48.53 -12.37 -0.57
N THR A 77 -49.19 -12.52 0.58
CA THR A 77 -48.64 -12.90 1.87
C THR A 77 -48.08 -14.32 1.79
N ASN A 78 -46.80 -14.53 2.11
CA ASN A 78 -46.31 -15.86 2.49
C ASN A 78 -45.59 -15.81 3.84
N LYS A 79 -46.23 -16.49 4.77
CA LYS A 79 -45.92 -16.70 6.18
C LYS A 79 -44.81 -17.76 6.25
N VAL A 80 -43.62 -17.41 6.76
CA VAL A 80 -42.58 -18.41 7.07
C VAL A 80 -42.28 -18.38 8.56
N THR A 81 -42.51 -19.53 9.15
CA THR A 81 -42.47 -19.85 10.58
C THR A 81 -41.04 -19.97 11.08
N VAL A 82 -40.82 -19.41 12.27
CA VAL A 82 -39.64 -19.49 13.11
C VAL A 82 -39.31 -20.95 13.48
N VAL A 83 -38.06 -21.37 13.31
CA VAL A 83 -37.46 -22.47 14.09
C VAL A 83 -36.13 -22.00 14.67
N LYS A 84 -36.17 -21.70 15.97
CA LYS A 84 -35.04 -21.37 16.85
C LYS A 84 -34.37 -22.68 17.27
N LYS A 85 -33.11 -22.94 16.86
CA LYS A 85 -32.32 -24.06 17.39
C LYS A 85 -31.21 -23.51 18.28
N THR A 86 -31.44 -23.61 19.59
CA THR A 86 -30.51 -23.26 20.66
C THR A 86 -29.62 -24.46 20.96
N THR A 87 -28.30 -24.32 20.79
CA THR A 87 -27.33 -25.35 21.22
C THR A 87 -26.62 -24.86 22.48
N LYS A 88 -26.91 -25.50 23.61
CA LYS A 88 -26.21 -25.36 24.89
C LYS A 88 -24.77 -25.86 24.75
N LEU A 89 -23.79 -25.04 25.12
CA LEU A 89 -22.41 -25.49 25.35
C LEU A 89 -22.21 -25.71 26.86
N THR A 90 -21.92 -26.96 27.21
CA THR A 90 -21.77 -27.43 28.60
C THR A 90 -20.33 -27.22 29.07
N THR A 91 -20.18 -26.52 30.17
CA THR A 91 -18.94 -26.27 30.91
C THR A 91 -18.50 -27.53 31.66
N THR A 92 -17.23 -27.93 31.53
CA THR A 92 -16.62 -28.95 32.40
C THR A 92 -15.46 -28.33 33.17
N LYS A 93 -15.71 -28.11 34.47
CA LYS A 93 -14.72 -27.78 35.52
C LYS A 93 -13.76 -28.95 35.71
N ARG A 94 -12.45 -28.70 35.74
CA ARG A 94 -11.48 -29.62 36.33
C ARG A 94 -10.58 -28.87 37.32
N THR A 95 -10.88 -29.11 38.59
CA THR A 95 -10.15 -28.68 39.78
C THR A 95 -8.85 -29.49 39.90
N LYS A 96 -7.71 -28.82 40.08
CA LYS A 96 -6.55 -29.41 40.76
C LYS A 96 -6.03 -28.46 41.82
N LYS A 97 -6.13 -28.96 43.05
CA LYS A 97 -5.69 -28.44 44.33
C LYS A 97 -4.17 -28.64 44.43
N SER A 98 -3.42 -27.57 44.67
CA SER A 98 -2.01 -27.61 45.04
C SER A 98 -1.83 -26.63 46.20
N THR A 99 -1.57 -27.20 47.37
CA THR A 99 -1.28 -26.54 48.63
C THR A 99 0.22 -26.34 48.74
N SER A 100 0.68 -25.09 48.91
CA SER A 100 1.96 -24.79 49.55
C SER A 100 1.80 -23.61 50.49
N LYS A 101 2.10 -23.88 51.77
CA LYS A 101 2.18 -22.92 52.87
C LYS A 101 3.45 -22.09 52.71
N VAL A 102 3.33 -20.77 52.71
CA VAL A 102 4.44 -19.85 53.01
C VAL A 102 3.91 -18.82 53.99
N ALA A 103 4.63 -18.67 55.11
CA ALA A 103 4.30 -17.82 56.23
C ALA A 103 4.49 -16.33 55.88
N THR A 104 3.52 -15.50 56.23
CA THR A 104 3.55 -14.05 56.10
C THR A 104 3.69 -13.43 57.49
N ASN A 105 4.72 -12.60 57.69
CA ASN A 105 4.76 -11.63 58.78
C ASN A 105 4.13 -10.33 58.29
N ASN A 106 3.00 -9.96 58.89
CA ASN A 106 2.30 -8.70 58.65
C ASN A 106 3.04 -7.54 59.32
N LYS A 107 3.24 -6.45 58.58
CA LYS A 107 3.34 -5.10 59.16
C LYS A 107 2.33 -4.19 58.47
N GLU A 108 1.56 -3.56 59.33
CA GLU A 108 0.37 -2.75 59.15
C GLU A 108 0.64 -1.48 58.32
N ALA A 109 -0.14 -1.25 57.26
CA ALA A 109 -0.17 -0.01 56.52
C ALA A 109 -1.62 0.39 56.20
N THR A 110 -1.94 1.61 56.58
CA THR A 110 -3.26 2.25 56.59
C THR A 110 -3.85 2.37 55.20
N LYS A 111 -5.05 1.83 55.02
CA LYS A 111 -5.79 1.74 53.75
C LYS A 111 -6.55 3.03 53.46
N VAL A 112 -5.98 3.91 52.63
CA VAL A 112 -6.73 4.99 51.98
C VAL A 112 -7.50 4.40 50.79
N LYS A 113 -8.80 4.67 50.74
CA LYS A 113 -9.75 4.17 49.73
C LYS A 113 -9.52 4.88 48.39
N PRO A 114 -9.16 4.17 47.30
CA PRO A 114 -9.14 4.78 45.97
C PRO A 114 -10.59 4.94 45.48
N THR A 115 -10.97 6.19 45.20
CA THR A 115 -12.25 6.51 44.55
C THR A 115 -12.09 6.27 43.06
N THR A 116 -12.52 5.10 42.59
CA THR A 116 -12.57 4.76 41.16
C THR A 116 -13.78 5.45 40.54
N ASN A 117 -13.58 6.61 39.91
CA ASN A 117 -14.59 7.18 39.02
C ASN A 117 -14.52 6.43 37.68
N THR A 118 -15.46 5.50 37.49
CA THR A 118 -15.68 4.84 36.19
C THR A 118 -16.36 5.84 35.26
N THR A 119 -15.57 6.61 34.52
CA THR A 119 -16.07 7.45 33.43
C THR A 119 -16.21 6.58 32.18
N THR A 120 -17.41 6.51 31.63
CA THR A 120 -17.70 5.81 30.36
C THR A 120 -16.83 6.40 29.25
N ALA A 121 -15.87 5.61 28.76
CA ALA A 121 -14.97 6.01 27.69
C ALA A 121 -15.77 6.26 26.40
N THR A 122 -15.86 7.53 26.00
CA THR A 122 -16.34 7.90 24.68
C THR A 122 -15.21 7.60 23.71
N ILE A 123 -15.49 6.86 22.63
CA ILE A 123 -14.48 6.52 21.61
C ILE A 123 -14.10 7.81 20.89
N THR A 124 -12.99 8.42 21.29
CA THR A 124 -12.42 9.60 20.65
C THR A 124 -11.49 9.16 19.53
N THR A 125 -11.76 9.63 18.32
CA THR A 125 -10.85 9.52 17.17
C THR A 125 -9.65 10.43 17.38
N PHE A 126 -8.44 9.90 17.24
CA PHE A 126 -7.19 10.68 17.30
C PHE A 126 -6.84 11.22 15.90
N GLU A 127 -6.38 12.47 15.83
CA GLU A 127 -5.71 12.98 14.64
C GLU A 127 -4.27 12.46 14.57
N THR A 128 -3.66 12.48 13.39
CA THR A 128 -2.25 12.14 13.18
C THR A 128 -1.50 13.30 12.52
N ASP A 129 -0.26 13.54 12.93
CA ASP A 129 0.63 14.52 12.29
C ASP A 129 1.10 14.04 10.90
N ALA A 130 1.94 14.86 10.24
CA ALA A 130 2.50 14.53 8.92
C ALA A 130 3.41 13.28 8.93
N GLN A 131 3.89 12.88 10.10
CA GLN A 131 4.75 11.71 10.32
C GLN A 131 3.93 10.47 10.74
N GLY A 132 2.61 10.60 10.90
CA GLY A 132 1.71 9.52 11.31
C GLY A 132 1.63 9.29 12.82
N ASN A 133 2.21 10.17 13.65
CA ASN A 133 2.09 10.08 15.10
C ASN A 133 0.72 10.60 15.55
N LYS A 134 0.10 9.93 16.52
CA LYS A 134 -1.19 10.36 17.08
C LYS A 134 -1.05 11.66 17.83
N ILE A 135 -1.97 12.60 17.68
CA ILE A 135 -2.01 13.86 18.41
C ILE A 135 -2.97 13.72 19.61
N CYS A 136 -2.51 14.05 20.82
CA CYS A 136 -3.34 13.96 22.03
C CYS A 136 -4.54 14.92 21.96
N ASN A 137 -5.67 14.49 22.49
CA ASN A 137 -6.86 15.33 22.59
C ASN A 137 -6.79 16.25 23.82
N GLY A 138 -6.17 15.79 24.90
CA GLY A 138 -5.82 16.61 26.05
C GLY A 138 -4.38 17.11 26.01
N CYS A 139 -4.11 18.05 26.91
CA CYS A 139 -2.85 18.80 26.98
C CYS A 139 -1.98 18.37 28.17
N VAL A 140 -2.16 17.14 28.64
CA VAL A 140 -1.41 16.60 29.79
C VAL A 140 -0.10 16.01 29.28
N VAL A 141 0.98 16.76 29.47
CA VAL A 141 2.35 16.30 29.18
C VAL A 141 2.74 15.24 30.19
N THR A 142 3.08 14.05 29.70
CA THR A 142 3.62 12.95 30.51
C THR A 142 5.10 12.68 30.21
N ALA A 143 5.63 13.13 29.07
CA ALA A 143 7.04 13.00 28.71
C ALA A 143 7.48 14.06 27.70
N THR A 144 8.78 14.26 27.58
CA THR A 144 9.44 15.03 26.51
C THR A 144 10.29 14.08 25.66
N GLY A 145 10.12 14.14 24.35
CA GLY A 145 10.95 13.39 23.40
C GLY A 145 12.30 14.08 23.19
N GLY A 146 13.28 13.34 22.66
CA GLY A 146 14.63 13.87 22.38
C GLY A 146 14.66 15.06 21.40
N SER A 147 13.61 15.25 20.62
CA SER A 147 13.45 16.39 19.69
C SER A 147 12.75 17.61 20.32
N ASN A 148 12.59 17.65 21.66
CA ASN A 148 11.75 18.62 22.40
C ASN A 148 10.24 18.51 22.12
N ASP A 149 9.79 17.44 21.46
CA ASP A 149 8.37 17.16 21.31
C ASP A 149 7.75 16.82 22.66
N LEU A 150 6.55 17.33 22.92
CA LEU A 150 5.80 17.00 24.13
C LEU A 150 4.94 15.77 23.86
N TRP A 151 4.99 14.79 24.76
CA TRP A 151 4.23 13.55 24.65
C TRP A 151 3.25 13.43 25.81
N GLY A 152 2.06 12.93 25.53
CA GLY A 152 1.03 12.57 26.48
C GLY A 152 0.66 11.10 26.38
N TRP A 153 -0.09 10.62 27.38
CA TRP A 153 -0.66 9.27 27.38
C TRP A 153 -2.17 9.36 27.49
N GLU A 154 -2.88 9.02 26.42
CA GLU A 154 -4.33 9.07 26.37
C GLU A 154 -4.91 7.83 25.69
N SER A 155 -6.01 7.31 26.26
CA SER A 155 -6.70 6.11 25.76
C SER A 155 -5.75 4.92 25.52
N GLU A 156 -4.86 4.66 26.48
CA GLU A 156 -3.88 3.55 26.45
C GLU A 156 -2.84 3.62 25.32
N THR A 157 -2.66 4.80 24.71
CA THR A 157 -1.64 5.01 23.67
C THR A 157 -0.85 6.29 23.91
N SER A 158 0.42 6.31 23.50
CA SER A 158 1.21 7.53 23.45
C SER A 158 0.74 8.42 22.29
N CYS A 159 0.80 9.72 22.52
CA CYS A 159 0.44 10.73 21.54
C CYS A 159 1.30 11.99 21.70
N ILE A 160 1.49 12.74 20.62
CA ILE A 160 2.19 14.02 20.59
C ILE A 160 1.21 15.13 20.98
N ILE A 161 1.65 16.03 21.83
CA ILE A 161 0.86 17.19 22.26
C ILE A 161 1.12 18.32 21.27
N ASP A 162 0.09 18.68 20.51
CA ASP A 162 0.13 19.83 19.63
C ASP A 162 0.06 21.12 20.47
N LEU A 163 1.20 21.80 20.57
CA LEU A 163 1.34 23.06 21.29
C LEU A 163 0.29 24.08 20.87
N LYS A 164 -0.07 24.16 19.59
CA LYS A 164 -1.06 25.12 19.08
C LYS A 164 -2.46 24.80 19.59
N LYS A 165 -2.84 23.52 19.64
CA LYS A 165 -4.13 23.09 20.23
C LYS A 165 -4.18 23.30 21.73
N CYS A 166 -3.02 23.33 22.37
CA CYS A 166 -2.87 23.41 23.81
C CYS A 166 -2.47 24.79 24.34
N GLU A 167 -2.41 25.81 23.48
CA GLU A 167 -2.13 27.19 23.89
C GLU A 167 -3.08 27.65 25.00
N GLY A 168 -2.49 28.08 26.12
CA GLY A 168 -3.22 28.55 27.30
C GLY A 168 -3.76 27.46 28.25
N LYS A 169 -3.59 26.17 27.93
CA LYS A 169 -4.03 25.04 28.78
C LYS A 169 -2.89 24.22 29.36
N ILE A 170 -1.68 24.38 28.85
CA ILE A 170 -0.49 23.82 29.48
C ILE A 170 -0.12 24.77 30.61
N ASP A 171 -0.59 24.45 31.81
CA ASP A 171 -0.08 25.07 33.03
C ASP A 171 1.43 24.75 33.08
N ASN A 172 2.28 25.68 32.65
CA ASN A 172 3.74 25.51 32.69
C ASN A 172 4.27 25.24 34.12
N GLU A 173 3.44 25.47 35.15
CA GLU A 173 3.72 25.10 36.53
C GLU A 173 3.22 23.71 36.96
N LYS A 174 2.29 23.09 36.22
CA LYS A 174 1.79 21.73 36.48
C LYS A 174 2.21 20.70 35.42
N ALA A 175 2.79 21.12 34.31
CA ALA A 175 3.39 20.23 33.31
C ALA A 175 4.64 19.48 33.82
N GLY A 176 5.03 19.66 35.09
CA GLY A 176 6.11 18.89 35.71
C GLY A 176 7.50 19.15 35.12
N LEU A 177 7.65 20.14 34.22
CA LEU A 177 8.93 20.53 33.62
C LEU A 177 9.80 21.39 34.55
N LYS A 178 9.47 21.48 35.85
CA LYS A 178 10.32 22.10 36.86
C LYS A 178 11.02 21.01 37.67
N ASP A 179 12.33 21.02 37.46
CA ASP A 179 13.38 20.24 38.10
C ASP A 179 13.34 18.74 37.83
N ASP A 180 14.18 18.36 36.87
CA ASP A 180 14.97 17.13 36.89
C ASP A 180 15.65 16.87 38.26
N GLY A 181 15.54 17.73 39.28
CA GLY A 181 16.27 17.66 40.54
C GLY A 181 16.20 16.31 41.24
N ALA A 182 15.08 15.59 41.15
CA ALA A 182 15.00 14.23 41.66
C ALA A 182 15.85 13.24 40.81
N ALA A 183 15.70 13.30 39.49
CA ALA A 183 16.47 12.48 38.57
C ALA A 183 17.98 12.84 38.57
N ALA A 184 18.33 14.11 38.58
CA ALA A 184 19.69 14.64 38.64
C ALA A 184 20.40 14.31 39.95
N ALA A 185 19.67 14.14 41.05
CA ALA A 185 20.24 13.67 42.31
C ALA A 185 20.55 12.16 42.29
N ASN A 186 19.75 11.37 41.58
CA ASN A 186 19.77 9.90 41.70
C ASN A 186 20.33 9.17 40.47
N HIS A 187 20.41 9.81 39.31
CA HIS A 187 20.79 9.19 38.04
C HIS A 187 22.09 9.78 37.49
N LYS A 188 22.91 8.90 36.93
CA LYS A 188 24.08 9.32 36.13
C LYS A 188 23.59 9.76 34.74
N LYS A 189 24.31 10.69 34.11
CA LYS A 189 24.11 10.99 32.70
C LYS A 189 25.12 10.23 31.84
N ASP A 190 24.71 9.81 30.64
CA ASP A 190 25.61 9.27 29.62
C ASP A 190 26.43 10.39 28.95
N SER A 191 27.23 10.06 27.93
CA SER A 191 28.02 11.03 27.18
C SER A 191 27.18 12.01 26.34
N GLN A 192 25.90 11.72 26.13
CA GLN A 192 24.95 12.55 25.37
C GLN A 192 24.08 13.43 26.30
N GLY A 193 24.21 13.27 27.62
CA GLY A 193 23.45 14.02 28.61
C GLY A 193 22.12 13.39 29.03
N ASN A 194 21.81 12.18 28.57
CA ASN A 194 20.61 11.43 28.95
C ASN A 194 20.80 10.76 30.32
N PHE A 195 19.77 10.76 31.16
CA PHE A 195 19.81 10.03 32.44
C PHE A 195 19.89 8.51 32.19
N ILE A 196 20.62 7.78 33.02
CA ILE A 196 20.72 6.32 33.01
C ILE A 196 19.82 5.76 34.12
N CYS A 197 18.91 4.84 33.81
CA CYS A 197 18.00 4.25 34.79
C CYS A 197 18.75 3.47 35.87
N ASN A 198 18.25 3.56 37.10
CA ASN A 198 18.73 2.77 38.22
C ASN A 198 18.20 1.34 38.18
N GLY A 199 16.92 1.18 37.85
CA GLY A 199 16.27 -0.09 37.57
C GLY A 199 16.32 -0.49 36.10
N CYS A 200 15.64 -1.59 35.80
CA CYS A 200 15.70 -2.29 34.50
C CYS A 200 14.31 -2.46 33.87
N ASP A 201 13.32 -1.71 34.37
CA ASP A 201 11.94 -1.77 33.87
C ASP A 201 11.84 -0.95 32.58
N VAL A 202 11.83 -1.65 31.45
CA VAL A 202 11.70 -1.05 30.11
C VAL A 202 10.27 -0.60 29.89
N THR A 203 10.07 0.71 29.69
CA THR A 203 8.77 1.30 29.36
C THR A 203 8.65 1.69 27.89
N ALA A 204 9.78 1.88 27.19
CA ALA A 204 9.80 2.18 25.76
C ALA A 204 11.09 1.68 25.09
N THR A 205 11.07 1.58 23.76
CA THR A 205 12.24 1.29 22.93
C THR A 205 12.40 2.43 21.92
N GLY A 206 13.63 2.93 21.76
CA GLY A 206 13.94 4.00 20.80
C GLY A 206 13.73 3.55 19.35
N SER A 207 13.65 4.53 18.44
CA SER A 207 13.47 4.30 16.99
C SER A 207 14.53 3.40 16.36
N GLU A 208 15.76 3.44 16.88
CA GLU A 208 16.87 2.59 16.42
C GLU A 208 16.77 1.15 16.92
N GLY A 209 15.86 0.83 17.84
CA GLY A 209 15.71 -0.51 18.42
C GLY A 209 16.86 -0.97 19.31
N VAL A 210 17.92 -0.17 19.46
CA VAL A 210 19.10 -0.45 20.29
C VAL A 210 18.96 0.17 21.69
N SER A 211 18.37 1.35 21.78
CA SER A 211 18.18 2.08 23.04
C SER A 211 16.90 1.67 23.73
N LEU A 212 17.01 1.16 24.96
CA LEU A 212 15.89 0.88 25.85
C LEU A 212 15.69 2.05 26.79
N TRP A 213 14.44 2.44 26.99
CA TRP A 213 14.07 3.58 27.85
C TRP A 213 13.18 3.10 28.99
N GLY A 214 13.43 3.63 30.17
CA GLY A 214 12.62 3.45 31.37
C GLY A 214 12.11 4.79 31.89
N TRP A 215 11.20 4.73 32.86
CA TRP A 215 10.69 5.90 33.56
C TRP A 215 10.91 5.76 35.06
N GLU A 216 11.81 6.58 35.63
CA GLU A 216 12.20 6.52 37.04
C GLU A 216 12.35 7.95 37.58
N ASP A 217 11.98 8.16 38.86
CA ASP A 217 12.10 9.45 39.53
C ASP A 217 11.48 10.64 38.77
N ASN A 218 10.36 10.39 38.07
CA ASN A 218 9.64 11.33 37.20
C ASN A 218 10.43 11.83 35.99
N ALA A 219 11.43 11.08 35.53
CA ALA A 219 12.17 11.38 34.32
C ALA A 219 12.30 10.15 33.40
N SER A 220 12.44 10.42 32.12
CA SER A 220 12.86 9.42 31.14
C SER A 220 14.35 9.14 31.30
N CYS A 221 14.73 7.86 31.30
CA CYS A 221 16.12 7.45 31.41
C CYS A 221 16.43 6.29 30.45
N ILE A 222 17.68 6.18 30.03
CA ILE A 222 18.21 5.10 29.20
C ILE A 222 18.58 3.93 30.11
N ILE A 223 18.14 2.73 29.74
CA ILE A 223 18.47 1.51 30.48
C ILE A 223 19.86 1.03 30.07
N ASP A 224 20.71 0.83 31.08
CA ASP A 224 22.06 0.26 30.88
C ASP A 224 21.95 -1.25 30.64
N ASN A 225 22.12 -1.65 29.38
CA ASN A 225 22.04 -3.04 28.94
C ASN A 225 23.03 -3.96 29.67
N VAL A 226 24.22 -3.45 30.02
CA VAL A 226 25.26 -4.21 30.73
C VAL A 226 24.84 -4.41 32.18
N LYS A 227 24.41 -3.33 32.85
CA LYS A 227 23.95 -3.38 34.25
C LYS A 227 22.74 -4.29 34.42
N CYS A 228 21.80 -4.21 33.49
CA CYS A 228 20.54 -4.95 33.55
C CYS A 228 20.63 -6.38 33.00
N ASN A 229 21.80 -6.78 32.48
CA ASN A 229 21.99 -8.07 31.81
C ASN A 229 20.92 -8.33 30.74
N ILE A 230 20.44 -7.27 30.09
CA ILE A 230 19.50 -7.36 28.99
C ILE A 230 20.36 -7.64 27.77
N SER A 231 20.34 -8.89 27.31
CA SER A 231 20.83 -9.17 25.97
C SER A 231 19.82 -8.58 24.99
N VAL A 232 19.94 -7.29 24.73
CA VAL A 232 19.58 -6.77 23.42
C VAL A 232 20.60 -7.45 22.52
N SER A 233 20.22 -8.62 22.02
CA SER A 233 20.82 -9.12 20.80
C SER A 233 20.72 -7.91 19.90
N PRO A 234 21.86 -7.33 19.43
CA PRO A 234 21.75 -6.33 18.38
C PRO A 234 20.79 -6.98 17.41
N LYS A 235 19.72 -6.28 17.05
CA LYS A 235 19.14 -6.59 15.77
C LYS A 235 20.29 -6.30 14.81
N THR A 236 21.20 -7.27 14.64
CA THR A 236 21.72 -7.63 13.34
C THR A 236 20.47 -7.53 12.52
N GLU A 237 20.35 -6.43 11.78
CA GLU A 237 19.23 -6.17 10.91
C GLU A 237 18.92 -7.51 10.30
N LYS A 238 17.82 -8.10 10.77
CA LYS A 238 17.48 -9.48 10.45
C LYS A 238 17.53 -9.48 8.94
N PRO A 239 18.48 -10.18 8.28
CA PRO A 239 18.95 -9.83 6.96
C PRO A 239 17.71 -9.51 6.17
N SER A 240 17.56 -8.21 5.87
CA SER A 240 16.41 -7.73 5.12
C SER A 240 16.32 -8.69 3.96
N SER A 241 15.09 -9.12 3.65
CA SER A 241 14.81 -10.08 2.58
C SER A 241 15.86 -10.00 1.48
N PRO A 242 16.37 -11.14 1.00
CA PRO A 242 17.55 -11.21 0.13
C PRO A 242 17.61 -10.01 -0.80
N LEU A 243 18.66 -9.20 -0.65
CA LEU A 243 18.82 -7.93 -1.32
C LEU A 243 18.38 -8.06 -2.79
N LEU A 244 17.35 -7.30 -3.15
CA LEU A 244 16.77 -7.33 -4.49
C LEU A 244 17.84 -6.88 -5.48
N ARG A 245 18.16 -7.69 -6.48
CA ARG A 245 19.11 -7.36 -7.53
C ARG A 245 18.39 -7.35 -8.87
N GLY A 246 18.76 -6.44 -9.76
CA GLY A 246 18.30 -6.46 -11.14
C GLY A 246 18.75 -7.73 -11.87
N GLN A 247 18.25 -7.93 -13.10
CA GLN A 247 18.69 -9.05 -13.95
C GLN A 247 20.19 -8.98 -14.29
N ASP A 248 20.77 -7.79 -14.21
CA ASP A 248 22.20 -7.52 -14.36
C ASP A 248 23.02 -7.78 -13.08
N GLY A 249 22.38 -8.22 -12.01
CA GLY A 249 23.03 -8.48 -10.72
C GLY A 249 23.31 -7.22 -9.88
N ILE A 250 22.92 -6.03 -10.37
CA ILE A 250 23.12 -4.77 -9.64
C ILE A 250 22.10 -4.67 -8.52
N LEU A 251 22.53 -4.22 -7.34
CA LEU A 251 21.65 -4.01 -6.18
C LEU A 251 20.54 -3.00 -6.53
N ILE A 252 19.30 -3.29 -6.15
CA ILE A 252 18.19 -2.33 -6.21
C ILE A 252 18.08 -1.69 -4.83
N CYS A 253 18.14 -0.36 -4.78
CA CYS A 253 18.04 0.38 -3.52
C CYS A 253 16.68 0.13 -2.87
N SER A 254 16.70 -0.03 -1.55
CA SER A 254 15.50 -0.11 -0.70
C SER A 254 14.90 1.27 -0.42
N THR A 255 15.71 2.33 -0.55
CA THR A 255 15.32 3.73 -0.39
C THR A 255 15.06 4.40 -1.74
N CYS A 256 14.32 5.50 -1.71
CA CYS A 256 14.04 6.35 -2.87
C CYS A 256 14.95 7.57 -2.97
N GLU A 257 15.94 7.66 -2.10
CA GLU A 257 16.98 8.67 -2.15
C GLU A 257 18.00 8.29 -3.23
N TYR A 258 18.39 9.25 -4.07
CA TYR A 258 19.43 9.05 -5.08
C TYR A 258 20.49 10.14 -4.93
N THR A 259 21.75 9.77 -5.13
CA THR A 259 22.89 10.68 -5.06
C THR A 259 23.43 11.02 -6.44
N LEU A 260 23.17 10.16 -7.44
CA LEU A 260 23.62 10.36 -8.82
C LEU A 260 22.49 10.06 -9.81
N LYS A 261 22.33 10.95 -10.79
CA LYS A 261 21.50 10.74 -11.98
C LYS A 261 22.40 10.71 -13.21
N MET A 262 22.36 9.62 -13.97
CA MET A 262 23.15 9.48 -15.20
C MET A 262 22.40 10.06 -16.42
N GLU A 263 23.10 10.24 -17.54
CA GLU A 263 22.54 10.77 -18.79
C GLU A 263 21.44 9.86 -19.38
N ASP A 264 21.52 8.56 -19.13
CA ASP A 264 20.53 7.56 -19.54
C ASP A 264 19.27 7.54 -18.64
N THR A 265 19.11 8.54 -17.78
CA THR A 265 18.01 8.72 -16.82
C THR A 265 18.00 7.75 -15.63
N THR A 266 18.98 6.84 -15.54
CA THR A 266 19.10 5.95 -14.38
C THR A 266 19.48 6.71 -13.11
N LEU A 267 18.90 6.28 -11.99
CA LEU A 267 19.14 6.85 -10.67
C LEU A 267 19.94 5.86 -9.82
N TRP A 268 20.91 6.37 -9.08
CA TRP A 268 21.82 5.57 -8.27
C TRP A 268 21.95 6.13 -6.86
N ASN A 269 22.14 5.21 -5.92
CA ASN A 269 22.53 5.50 -4.54
C ASN A 269 23.58 4.49 -4.06
N GLU A 270 24.01 4.61 -2.81
CA GLU A 270 24.87 3.65 -2.13
C GLU A 270 24.16 3.14 -0.88
N GLU A 271 23.92 1.83 -0.80
CA GLU A 271 23.31 1.18 0.36
C GLU A 271 24.25 0.06 0.82
N ASN A 272 24.56 0.02 2.11
CA ASN A 272 25.48 -0.96 2.71
C ASN A 272 26.88 -0.99 2.06
N GLY A 273 27.37 0.17 1.59
CA GLY A 273 28.68 0.28 0.93
C GLY A 273 28.71 -0.30 -0.50
N GLU A 274 27.55 -0.64 -1.07
CA GLU A 274 27.43 -1.09 -2.45
C GLU A 274 26.59 -0.11 -3.26
N LYS A 275 27.01 0.17 -4.50
CA LYS A 275 26.20 0.96 -5.43
C LYS A 275 24.91 0.22 -5.76
N CYS A 276 23.79 0.90 -5.59
CA CYS A 276 22.48 0.39 -5.90
C CYS A 276 21.74 1.30 -6.88
N ARG A 277 20.80 0.73 -7.64
CA ARG A 277 19.94 1.42 -8.57
C ARG A 277 18.61 1.78 -7.89
N VAL A 278 18.23 3.05 -7.97
CA VAL A 278 16.94 3.55 -7.48
C VAL A 278 15.93 3.46 -8.63
N ILE A 279 14.85 2.71 -8.41
CA ILE A 279 13.83 2.48 -9.45
C ILE A 279 12.79 3.60 -9.40
N GLY A 280 12.79 4.48 -10.40
CA GLY A 280 11.89 5.64 -10.45
C GLY A 280 10.41 5.28 -10.30
N SER A 281 9.97 4.18 -10.94
CA SER A 281 8.58 3.67 -10.84
C SER A 281 8.17 3.22 -9.43
N ARG A 282 9.11 2.82 -8.57
CA ARG A 282 8.87 2.49 -7.15
C ARG A 282 8.96 3.70 -6.22
N CYS A 283 9.47 4.81 -6.72
CA CYS A 283 9.78 6.00 -5.93
C CYS A 283 8.93 7.21 -6.31
N ASN A 284 7.97 7.04 -7.21
CA ASN A 284 7.18 8.13 -7.77
C ASN A 284 8.08 9.23 -8.39
N ILE A 285 9.21 8.83 -8.96
CA ILE A 285 10.15 9.72 -9.66
C ILE A 285 10.14 9.34 -11.13
N ASN A 286 9.77 10.29 -12.00
CA ASN A 286 9.85 10.10 -13.44
C ASN A 286 11.05 10.86 -14.00
N THR A 287 12.13 10.14 -14.28
CA THR A 287 13.32 10.69 -14.95
C THR A 287 13.28 10.50 -16.46
N THR A 288 12.34 9.71 -16.96
CA THR A 288 12.22 9.31 -18.35
C THR A 288 11.51 10.40 -19.17
N PRO A 289 11.65 10.42 -20.51
CA PRO A 289 10.85 11.29 -21.37
C PRO A 289 9.39 10.83 -21.50
N HIS A 290 9.05 9.64 -20.99
CA HIS A 290 7.72 9.05 -21.08
C HIS A 290 6.83 9.54 -19.94
N PRO A 291 5.56 9.91 -20.18
CA PRO A 291 4.63 10.29 -19.11
C PRO A 291 4.29 9.08 -18.22
N TRP A 292 3.67 9.31 -17.07
CA TRP A 292 3.09 8.22 -16.28
C TRP A 292 1.89 7.60 -17.01
N CYS A 293 1.76 6.27 -16.93
CA CYS A 293 0.55 5.56 -17.36
C CYS A 293 -0.61 5.90 -16.42
N THR A 294 -1.81 6.00 -16.98
CA THR A 294 -3.06 6.10 -16.23
C THR A 294 -3.49 4.73 -15.71
N GLY A 295 -3.23 3.67 -16.48
CA GLY A 295 -3.46 2.28 -16.12
C GLY A 295 -2.21 1.56 -15.59
N CYS A 296 -2.44 0.35 -15.11
CA CYS A 296 -1.43 -0.49 -14.45
C CYS A 296 -1.05 -1.74 -15.27
N ILE A 297 -1.29 -1.70 -16.58
CA ILE A 297 -1.00 -2.83 -17.47
C ILE A 297 0.46 -2.74 -17.91
N VAL A 298 1.28 -3.62 -17.34
CA VAL A 298 2.70 -3.76 -17.70
C VAL A 298 2.79 -4.44 -19.07
N THR A 299 3.36 -3.73 -20.04
CA THR A 299 3.64 -4.24 -21.39
C THR A 299 5.13 -4.45 -21.63
N GLY A 300 6.00 -3.90 -20.78
CA GLY A 300 7.44 -4.10 -20.85
C GLY A 300 8.16 -3.70 -19.56
N THR A 301 9.43 -4.12 -19.46
CA THR A 301 10.34 -3.76 -18.37
C THR A 301 11.57 -3.12 -18.98
N GLY A 302 11.94 -1.93 -18.52
CA GLY A 302 13.14 -1.23 -18.96
C GLY A 302 14.42 -1.89 -18.46
N ALA A 303 15.56 -1.54 -19.06
CA ALA A 303 16.87 -2.00 -18.62
C ALA A 303 17.22 -1.54 -17.19
N ASP A 304 16.65 -0.42 -16.78
CA ASP A 304 16.71 0.12 -15.42
C ASP A 304 15.88 -0.70 -14.42
N GLY A 305 14.99 -1.58 -14.88
CA GLY A 305 14.06 -2.35 -14.05
C GLY A 305 12.75 -1.61 -13.78
N ALA A 306 12.52 -0.45 -14.41
CA ALA A 306 11.23 0.23 -14.33
C ALA A 306 10.18 -0.49 -15.19
N LEU A 307 8.92 -0.42 -14.78
CA LEU A 307 7.81 -1.03 -15.50
C LEU A 307 7.21 -0.02 -16.48
N TYR A 308 6.98 -0.45 -17.72
CA TYR A 308 6.40 0.37 -18.79
C TYR A 308 5.07 -0.21 -19.25
N GLY A 309 4.15 0.69 -19.57
CA GLY A 309 2.88 0.40 -20.23
C GLY A 309 2.83 1.02 -21.63
N TRP A 310 1.74 0.75 -22.34
CA TRP A 310 1.44 1.34 -23.64
C TRP A 310 0.03 1.93 -23.63
N GLU A 311 -0.06 3.26 -23.63
CA GLU A 311 -1.31 4.00 -23.56
C GLU A 311 -1.29 5.20 -24.51
N MET A 312 -2.43 5.56 -25.08
CA MET A 312 -2.55 6.69 -26.01
C MET A 312 -1.51 6.67 -27.16
N GLN A 313 -1.22 5.47 -27.68
CA GLN A 313 -0.24 5.23 -28.75
C GLN A 313 1.21 5.62 -28.40
N ALA A 314 1.54 5.70 -27.11
CA ALA A 314 2.88 5.99 -26.63
C ALA A 314 3.27 5.07 -25.46
N SER A 315 4.58 4.87 -25.29
CA SER A 315 5.12 4.26 -24.07
C SER A 315 4.93 5.22 -22.90
N CYS A 316 4.53 4.66 -21.75
CA CYS A 316 4.38 5.38 -20.50
C CYS A 316 5.04 4.59 -19.35
N LEU A 317 5.47 5.29 -18.30
CA LEU A 317 6.05 4.71 -17.10
C LEU A 317 4.94 4.29 -16.14
N ILE A 318 4.98 3.08 -15.58
CA ILE A 318 3.97 2.62 -14.61
C ILE A 318 4.42 3.04 -13.21
N ASN A 319 3.53 3.69 -12.46
CA ASN A 319 3.78 4.00 -11.06
C ASN A 319 3.40 2.79 -10.19
N GLU A 320 4.40 2.02 -9.77
CA GLU A 320 4.23 0.76 -9.05
C GLU A 320 3.53 0.95 -7.70
N ILE A 321 3.75 2.09 -7.02
CA ILE A 321 3.09 2.41 -5.75
C ILE A 321 1.59 2.61 -5.99
N SER A 322 1.23 3.49 -6.94
CA SER A 322 -0.18 3.79 -7.24
C SER A 322 -0.94 2.57 -7.77
N CYS A 323 -0.23 1.67 -8.45
CA CYS A 323 -0.77 0.43 -8.99
C CYS A 323 -0.82 -0.72 -7.98
N GLY A 324 -0.30 -0.55 -6.76
CA GLY A 324 -0.21 -1.62 -5.76
C GLY A 324 0.67 -2.80 -6.20
N LEU A 325 1.59 -2.56 -7.14
CA LEU A 325 2.61 -3.53 -7.58
C LEU A 325 3.85 -3.51 -6.68
N TYR A 326 3.98 -2.47 -5.87
CA TYR A 326 5.04 -2.31 -4.89
C TYR A 326 4.50 -1.59 -3.65
N VAL A 327 4.79 -2.14 -2.47
CA VAL A 327 4.46 -1.54 -1.17
C VAL A 327 5.77 -1.24 -0.44
N PRO A 328 6.13 0.04 -0.21
CA PRO A 328 7.35 0.39 0.51
C PRO A 328 7.40 -0.26 1.90
N GLY A 329 8.53 -0.89 2.23
CA GLY A 329 8.76 -1.52 3.53
C GLY A 329 8.19 -2.94 3.71
N GLU A 330 7.45 -3.46 2.73
CA GLU A 330 7.01 -4.86 2.73
C GLU A 330 7.88 -5.69 1.78
N ASN A 331 8.46 -6.77 2.29
CA ASN A 331 9.25 -7.69 1.47
C ASN A 331 8.29 -8.45 0.55
N ASP A 332 8.04 -7.95 -0.65
CA ASP A 332 7.09 -8.57 -1.58
C ASP A 332 7.75 -9.68 -2.41
N PRO A 333 7.43 -10.97 -2.18
CA PRO A 333 7.91 -12.07 -3.01
C PRO A 333 7.24 -12.16 -4.39
N GLN A 334 6.27 -11.29 -4.72
CA GLN A 334 5.47 -11.33 -5.96
C GLN A 334 5.89 -10.31 -7.03
N ASP A 335 7.07 -9.71 -6.92
CA ASP A 335 7.53 -8.75 -7.91
C ASP A 335 7.60 -9.38 -9.33
N PRO A 336 6.83 -8.84 -10.31
CA PRO A 336 6.69 -9.42 -11.64
C PRO A 336 8.00 -9.48 -12.42
N ARG A 337 9.04 -8.75 -12.02
CA ARG A 337 10.38 -8.79 -12.64
C ARG A 337 11.14 -10.08 -12.37
N PHE A 338 10.81 -10.76 -11.27
CA PHE A 338 11.50 -11.97 -10.82
C PHE A 338 10.71 -13.26 -11.06
N ALA A 339 9.46 -13.13 -11.50
CA ALA A 339 8.76 -14.25 -12.08
C ALA A 339 9.52 -14.67 -13.35
N LYS A 340 10.34 -15.74 -13.24
CA LYS A 340 10.77 -16.51 -14.42
C LYS A 340 9.55 -16.68 -15.31
N THR A 341 9.72 -16.56 -16.62
CA THR A 341 8.70 -16.73 -17.68
C THR A 341 8.07 -18.12 -17.72
N ASN A 342 7.72 -18.70 -16.58
CA ASN A 342 6.61 -19.61 -16.43
C ASN A 342 5.39 -18.73 -16.19
N ASN A 343 4.69 -18.43 -17.28
CA ASN A 343 3.34 -17.89 -17.24
C ASN A 343 2.47 -18.86 -16.41
N SER A 344 2.36 -18.59 -15.10
CA SER A 344 1.51 -19.30 -14.16
C SER A 344 1.14 -18.34 -13.03
N TYR A 345 0.31 -17.36 -13.36
CA TYR A 345 -0.58 -16.81 -12.35
C TYR A 345 -1.62 -17.88 -12.02
N ASN A 346 -1.64 -18.28 -10.76
CA ASN A 346 -2.44 -19.37 -10.23
C ASN A 346 -3.89 -18.88 -10.06
N ASN A 347 -4.78 -19.24 -10.98
CA ASN A 347 -6.19 -19.47 -10.66
C ASN A 347 -6.72 -20.64 -11.49
N ASN A 348 -7.42 -21.53 -10.79
CA ASN A 348 -7.70 -22.91 -11.14
C ASN A 348 -8.72 -23.07 -12.30
N LYS A 349 -8.46 -24.07 -13.17
CA LYS A 349 -9.34 -24.74 -14.17
C LYS A 349 -9.87 -23.92 -15.37
N ASP A 350 -9.15 -23.93 -16.50
CA ASP A 350 -9.33 -24.89 -17.61
C ASP A 350 -8.60 -24.41 -18.89
N LYS A 351 -7.66 -25.24 -19.36
CA LYS A 351 -7.16 -25.42 -20.74
C LYS A 351 -6.39 -24.33 -21.53
N LYS A 352 -5.28 -24.87 -22.09
CA LYS A 352 -4.58 -24.65 -23.37
C LYS A 352 -3.72 -23.39 -23.54
N VAL A 353 -2.42 -23.62 -23.35
CA VAL A 353 -1.26 -22.76 -23.62
C VAL A 353 -1.07 -22.55 -25.13
N LEU A 354 -0.99 -21.29 -25.56
CA LEU A 354 -0.39 -20.88 -26.83
C LEU A 354 1.10 -20.57 -26.56
N LYS A 355 1.99 -21.36 -27.16
CA LYS A 355 3.43 -21.08 -27.23
C LYS A 355 3.66 -19.95 -28.23
N TRP A 356 4.37 -18.91 -27.84
CA TRP A 356 4.94 -17.94 -28.76
C TRP A 356 6.31 -18.45 -29.22
N ALA A 357 6.57 -18.38 -30.53
CA ALA A 357 7.83 -18.80 -31.12
C ALA A 357 8.91 -17.75 -30.85
N ASP A 358 10.08 -18.20 -30.37
CA ASP A 358 11.31 -17.42 -30.35
C ASP A 358 11.68 -17.02 -31.79
N LEU A 359 11.80 -15.72 -32.05
CA LEU A 359 12.15 -15.14 -33.35
C LEU A 359 13.65 -14.80 -33.47
N ASN A 360 14.51 -15.55 -32.78
CA ASN A 360 15.96 -15.42 -32.91
C ASN A 360 16.53 -16.52 -33.80
N GLU A 361 16.26 -16.45 -35.11
CA GLU A 361 17.12 -16.94 -36.21
C GLU A 361 16.36 -16.82 -37.54
N MET A 362 16.55 -15.71 -38.26
CA MET A 362 16.29 -15.67 -39.70
C MET A 362 17.54 -15.13 -40.39
N SER A 363 18.31 -16.03 -40.99
CA SER A 363 19.37 -15.71 -41.92
C SER A 363 18.78 -15.46 -43.32
N PHE A 364 19.12 -14.31 -43.92
CA PHE A 364 18.70 -13.98 -45.27
C PHE A 364 19.60 -14.66 -46.29
N GLY A 365 19.14 -15.79 -46.84
CA GLY A 365 19.68 -16.39 -48.05
C GLY A 365 19.01 -15.79 -49.28
N ILE A 366 19.77 -15.12 -50.14
CA ILE A 366 19.30 -14.64 -51.45
C ILE A 366 19.08 -15.85 -52.37
N GLN A 367 17.83 -16.23 -52.62
CA GLN A 367 17.48 -17.01 -53.80
C GLN A 367 16.08 -16.69 -54.32
N LYS A 368 15.96 -16.78 -55.65
CA LYS A 368 14.95 -16.16 -56.52
C LYS A 368 13.49 -16.49 -56.15
N CYS A 369 12.62 -15.51 -56.43
CA CYS A 369 11.17 -15.48 -56.25
C CYS A 369 10.43 -16.82 -56.44
N PRO A 370 9.39 -17.05 -55.65
CA PRO A 370 8.05 -16.89 -56.22
C PRO A 370 7.15 -15.97 -55.37
N THR A 371 6.15 -15.41 -56.05
CA THR A 371 5.15 -14.47 -55.56
C THR A 371 4.56 -14.87 -54.20
N LEU A 372 4.91 -14.11 -53.16
CA LEU A 372 4.34 -14.23 -51.82
C LEU A 372 3.04 -13.41 -51.76
N VAL A 373 1.88 -14.08 -51.70
CA VAL A 373 0.62 -13.42 -51.35
C VAL A 373 0.61 -13.23 -49.84
N ILE A 374 1.03 -12.04 -49.38
CA ILE A 374 0.89 -11.65 -47.98
C ILE A 374 -0.58 -11.34 -47.74
N LYS A 375 -1.30 -12.26 -47.11
CA LYS A 375 -2.58 -11.96 -46.48
C LYS A 375 -2.27 -11.21 -45.20
N LEU A 376 -2.34 -9.87 -45.24
CA LEU A 376 -2.22 -9.03 -44.05
C LEU A 376 -3.28 -9.47 -43.03
N LEU A 377 -2.84 -10.08 -41.93
CA LEU A 377 -3.62 -10.20 -40.71
C LEU A 377 -3.48 -8.85 -39.98
N SER A 378 -4.46 -7.98 -40.16
CA SER A 378 -4.61 -6.76 -39.37
C SER A 378 -5.02 -7.14 -37.94
N PHE A 379 -4.21 -6.77 -36.96
CA PHE A 379 -4.58 -6.82 -35.55
C PHE A 379 -5.60 -5.71 -35.27
N THR A 380 -6.75 -6.08 -34.72
CA THR A 380 -7.82 -5.14 -34.34
C THR A 380 -7.47 -4.41 -33.05
N GLU A 381 -7.38 -3.08 -33.13
CA GLU A 381 -7.20 -2.16 -32.00
C GLU A 381 -8.44 -2.12 -31.08
N PRO A 382 -8.28 -1.96 -29.75
CA PRO A 382 -9.37 -1.59 -28.85
C PRO A 382 -9.66 -0.07 -28.89
N PRO A 383 -10.89 0.38 -28.60
CA PRO A 383 -11.28 1.79 -28.71
C PRO A 383 -10.75 2.66 -27.56
N ASP A 384 -10.58 3.95 -27.87
CA ASP A 384 -10.08 5.02 -26.99
C ASP A 384 -10.86 5.16 -25.67
N TYR A 385 -10.17 5.00 -24.54
CA TYR A 385 -10.67 5.31 -23.20
C TYR A 385 -10.41 6.78 -22.84
N LEU A 386 -11.32 7.42 -22.08
CA LEU A 386 -11.02 8.64 -21.30
C LEU A 386 -11.26 8.36 -19.81
N GLU A 387 -10.50 9.11 -19.01
CA GLU A 387 -10.35 9.17 -17.56
C GLU A 387 -11.66 9.07 -16.72
N PRO A 388 -11.55 8.63 -15.45
CA PRO A 388 -12.66 8.71 -14.49
C PRO A 388 -12.80 10.11 -13.87
N TYR A 389 -13.97 10.73 -14.02
CA TYR A 389 -14.41 11.82 -13.14
C TYR A 389 -14.81 11.24 -11.78
N LEU A 390 -14.12 11.68 -10.72
CA LEU A 390 -14.54 11.53 -9.34
C LEU A 390 -15.75 12.47 -9.09
N LEU A 391 -16.92 11.89 -8.81
CA LEU A 391 -18.05 12.61 -8.24
C LEU A 391 -17.97 12.49 -6.71
N SER A 392 -17.90 13.64 -6.04
CA SER A 392 -18.11 13.85 -4.61
C SER A 392 -19.56 13.59 -4.20
#